data_AF-A0A960PHQ4-F1
#
_entry.id   AF-A0A960PHQ4-F1
#
_cell.length_a   1.000
_cell.length_b   1.000
_cell.length_c   1.000
_cell.angle_alpha   90.00
_cell.angle_beta   90.00
_cell.angle_gamma   90.00
#
_symmetry.space_group_name_H-M   'P 1'
#
loop_
_entity.id
_entity.type
_entity.pdbx_description
1 polymer ?
#
loop_
_entity_poly.entity_id
_entity_poly.type
_entity_poly.pdbx_seq_one_letter_code
_entity_poly.pdbx_strand_id
1 'polypeptide(L)'
;MTSPPAVPMPLAGDEVRRRADLRRMKAVAVGLLVVASAVFVLCALAGEDAPTWVGYVRAAAEAGMVGGLADWFAVTALFKHPLGIPIPHTAIIQKRKDDIGVGLGAFVSDYFLTPEGISERLGEAHVAERLGAWLAEPANA
;
A
#
# COMPACT_ATOMS: atom_id res chain seq x y z
N MET A 1 -8.74 -20.78 -29.31
CA MET A 1 -8.66 -19.31 -29.10
C MET A 1 -9.48 -18.95 -27.86
N THR A 2 -8.88 -19.02 -26.68
CA THR A 2 -9.48 -18.53 -25.42
C THR A 2 -8.90 -17.16 -25.15
N SER A 3 -9.74 -16.12 -25.09
CA SER A 3 -9.29 -14.78 -24.73
C SER A 3 -8.63 -14.82 -23.34
N PRO A 4 -7.49 -14.12 -23.13
CA PRO A 4 -6.90 -14.05 -21.80
C PRO A 4 -7.92 -13.41 -20.82
N PRO A 5 -7.97 -13.86 -19.56
CA PRO A 5 -8.87 -13.30 -18.57
C PRO A 5 -8.59 -11.80 -18.44
N ALA A 6 -9.59 -10.98 -18.75
CA ALA A 6 -9.49 -9.53 -18.56
C ALA A 6 -9.29 -9.28 -17.06
N VAL A 7 -8.10 -8.82 -16.68
CA VAL A 7 -7.89 -8.25 -15.34
C VAL A 7 -8.90 -7.12 -15.22
N PRO A 8 -9.85 -7.17 -14.27
CA PRO A 8 -10.85 -6.12 -14.13
C PRO A 8 -10.11 -4.82 -13.83
N MET A 9 -10.03 -3.93 -14.82
CA MET A 9 -9.56 -2.58 -14.59
C MET A 9 -10.55 -1.92 -13.64
N PRO A 10 -10.11 -1.36 -12.50
CA PRO A 10 -11.00 -0.66 -11.59
C PRO A 10 -11.82 0.35 -12.39
N LEU A 11 -13.14 0.23 -12.35
CA LEU A 11 -13.98 1.21 -13.03
C LEU A 11 -13.77 2.55 -12.33
N ALA A 12 -13.81 3.65 -13.08
CA ALA A 12 -13.60 4.98 -12.51
C ALA A 12 -14.49 5.26 -11.27
N GLY A 13 -15.68 4.63 -11.19
CA GLY A 13 -16.56 4.67 -10.03
C GLY A 13 -16.00 3.97 -8.76
N ASP A 14 -15.27 2.87 -8.91
CA ASP A 14 -14.68 2.12 -7.79
C ASP A 14 -13.56 2.93 -7.12
N GLU A 15 -12.75 3.64 -7.92
CA GLU A 15 -11.70 4.52 -7.39
C GLU A 15 -12.27 5.69 -6.61
N VAL A 16 -13.34 6.33 -7.12
CA VAL A 16 -14.00 7.46 -6.45
C VAL A 16 -14.59 7.00 -5.11
N ARG A 17 -15.24 5.84 -5.08
CA ARG A 17 -15.82 5.27 -3.85
C ARG A 17 -14.73 4.92 -2.83
N ARG A 18 -13.66 4.25 -3.28
CA ARG A 18 -12.50 3.93 -2.42
C ARG A 18 -11.84 5.18 -1.85
N ARG A 19 -11.69 6.25 -2.65
CA ARG A 19 -11.15 7.53 -2.17
C ARG A 19 -12.06 8.17 -1.12
N ALA A 20 -13.38 8.11 -1.31
CA ALA A 20 -14.34 8.61 -0.33
C ALA A 20 -14.27 7.84 1.00
N ASP A 21 -14.20 6.51 0.93
CA ASP A 21 -14.09 5.64 2.11
C ASP A 21 -12.78 5.91 2.88
N LEU A 22 -11.65 6.05 2.16
CA LEU A 22 -10.37 6.40 2.76
C LEU A 22 -10.40 7.79 3.43
N ARG A 23 -11.07 8.78 2.82
CA ARG A 23 -11.23 10.10 3.42
C ARG A 23 -12.06 10.03 4.70
N ARG A 24 -13.13 9.23 4.71
CA ARG A 24 -13.96 9.01 5.89
C ARG A 24 -13.17 8.34 7.02
N MET A 25 -12.43 7.27 6.72
CA MET A 25 -11.60 6.59 7.71
C MET A 25 -10.53 7.52 8.28
N LYS A 26 -9.85 8.30 7.45
CA LYS A 26 -8.88 9.32 7.90
C LYS A 26 -9.54 10.37 8.78
N ALA A 27 -10.72 10.87 8.40
CA ALA A 27 -11.44 11.86 9.20
C ALA A 27 -11.84 11.30 10.57
N VAL A 28 -12.28 10.04 10.64
CA VAL A 28 -12.60 9.37 11.91
C VAL A 28 -11.34 9.20 12.77
N ALA A 29 -10.25 8.68 12.21
CA ALA A 29 -9.00 8.48 12.94
C ALA A 29 -8.42 9.80 13.48
N VAL A 30 -8.36 10.84 12.63
CA VAL A 30 -7.90 12.18 13.04
C VAL A 30 -8.87 12.81 14.05
N GLY A 31 -10.18 12.64 13.86
CA GLY A 31 -11.19 13.12 14.79
C GLY A 31 -11.03 12.51 16.18
N LEU A 32 -10.83 11.20 16.28
CA LEU A 32 -10.57 10.51 17.55
C LEU A 32 -9.29 11.02 18.22
N LEU A 33 -8.22 11.25 17.45
CA LEU A 33 -6.97 11.80 17.98
C LEU A 33 -7.15 13.23 18.52
N VAL A 34 -7.88 14.08 17.79
CA VAL A 34 -8.19 15.45 18.21
C VAL A 34 -9.04 15.44 19.48
N VAL A 35 -10.05 14.58 19.55
CA VAL A 35 -10.91 14.43 20.74
C VAL A 35 -10.08 13.97 21.94
N ALA A 36 -9.24 12.94 21.80
CA ALA A 36 -8.37 12.48 22.87
C ALA A 36 -7.41 13.59 23.35
N SER A 37 -6.83 14.34 22.41
CA SER A 37 -5.96 15.48 22.73
C SER A 37 -6.71 16.60 23.46
N ALA A 38 -7.93 16.93 23.01
CA ALA A 38 -8.76 17.95 23.65
C ALA A 38 -9.17 17.54 25.06
N VAL A 39 -9.60 16.29 25.26
CA VAL A 39 -9.91 15.75 26.59
C VAL A 39 -8.68 15.80 27.50
N PHE A 40 -7.51 15.40 27.01
CA PHE A 40 -6.27 15.49 27.77
C PHE A 40 -5.96 16.93 28.20
N VAL A 41 -6.04 17.90 27.29
CA VAL A 41 -5.80 19.33 27.59
C VAL A 41 -6.82 19.86 28.60
N LEU A 42 -8.11 19.56 28.42
CA LEU A 42 -9.16 20.01 29.35
C LEU A 42 -8.94 19.44 30.76
N CYS A 43 -8.62 18.15 30.87
CA CYS A 43 -8.30 17.53 32.15
C CYS A 43 -6.99 18.06 32.75
N ALA A 44 -6.00 18.40 31.93
CA ALA A 44 -4.75 19.01 32.40
C ALA A 44 -4.96 20.44 32.93
N LEU A 45 -5.84 21.22 32.29
CA LEU A 45 -6.16 22.59 32.71
C LEU A 45 -7.07 22.66 33.95
N ALA A 46 -7.83 21.59 34.23
CA ALA A 46 -8.70 21.51 35.40
C ALA A 46 -7.94 21.51 36.75
N GLY A 47 -6.62 21.28 36.74
CA GLY A 47 -5.77 21.35 37.93
C GLY A 47 -5.96 20.19 38.92
N GLU A 48 -5.27 20.28 40.07
CA GLU A 48 -5.27 19.23 41.12
C GLU A 48 -6.55 19.22 41.97
N ASP A 49 -7.37 20.26 41.91
CA ASP A 49 -8.67 20.34 42.59
C ASP A 49 -9.76 19.52 41.88
N ALA A 50 -9.42 18.89 40.75
CA ALA A 50 -10.33 18.04 40.01
C ALA A 50 -10.61 16.71 40.75
N PRO A 51 -11.85 16.20 40.70
CA PRO A 51 -12.18 14.90 41.28
C PRO A 51 -11.28 13.77 40.79
N THR A 52 -11.03 12.75 41.61
CA THR A 52 -10.10 11.65 41.33
C THR A 52 -10.41 10.91 40.01
N TRP A 53 -11.67 10.88 39.59
CA TRP A 53 -12.07 10.27 38.31
C TRP A 53 -11.52 11.01 37.09
N VAL A 54 -11.26 12.32 37.20
CA VAL A 54 -10.65 13.14 36.14
C VAL A 54 -9.21 12.69 35.88
N GLY A 55 -8.50 12.22 36.90
CA GLY A 55 -7.17 11.63 36.75
C GLY A 55 -7.16 10.39 35.85
N TYR A 56 -8.14 9.49 36.02
CA TYR A 56 -8.28 8.32 35.15
C TYR A 56 -8.60 8.71 33.70
N VAL A 57 -9.48 9.69 33.49
CA VAL A 57 -9.81 10.20 32.16
C VAL A 57 -8.60 10.86 31.51
N ARG A 58 -7.83 11.65 32.25
CA ARG A 58 -6.58 12.25 31.79
C ARG A 58 -5.58 11.18 31.35
N ALA A 59 -5.34 10.16 32.17
CA ALA A 59 -4.39 9.10 31.84
C ALA A 59 -4.82 8.29 30.61
N ALA A 60 -6.11 7.99 30.48
CA ALA A 60 -6.65 7.32 29.30
C ALA A 60 -6.52 8.18 28.03
N ALA A 61 -6.80 9.48 28.13
CA ALA A 61 -6.66 10.43 27.03
C ALA A 61 -5.19 10.62 26.62
N GLU A 62 -4.29 10.71 27.59
CA GLU A 62 -2.84 10.77 27.39
C GLU A 62 -2.33 9.53 26.64
N ALA A 63 -2.70 8.33 27.11
CA ALA A 63 -2.34 7.08 26.47
C ALA A 63 -2.89 6.97 25.04
N GLY A 64 -4.15 7.37 24.83
CA GLY A 64 -4.78 7.35 23.51
C GLY A 64 -4.12 8.33 22.52
N MET A 65 -3.81 9.55 22.97
CA MET A 65 -3.15 10.57 22.16
C MET A 65 -1.73 10.12 21.76
N VAL A 66 -0.92 9.72 22.74
CA VAL A 66 0.46 9.28 22.51
C VAL A 66 0.48 8.01 21.65
N GLY A 67 -0.40 7.05 21.91
CA GLY A 67 -0.54 5.84 21.11
C GLY A 67 -0.88 6.11 19.65
N GLY A 68 -1.81 7.03 19.38
CA GLY A 68 -2.16 7.43 18.02
C GLY A 68 -1.01 8.13 17.27
N LEU A 69 -0.25 8.99 17.96
CA LEU A 69 0.94 9.62 17.39
C LEU A 69 2.05 8.59 17.08
N ALA A 70 2.24 7.61 17.97
CA ALA A 70 3.22 6.55 17.81
C ALA A 70 2.89 5.64 16.60
N ASP A 71 1.62 5.24 16.45
CA ASP A 71 1.18 4.45 15.31
C ASP A 71 1.41 5.17 13.98
N TRP A 72 1.06 6.47 13.91
CA TRP A 72 1.33 7.28 12.72
C TRP A 72 2.82 7.33 12.38
N PHE A 73 3.68 7.52 13.40
CA PHE A 73 5.12 7.51 13.22
C PHE A 73 5.62 6.17 12.70
N ALA A 74 5.16 5.05 13.25
CA ALA A 74 5.57 3.70 12.88
C ALA A 74 5.20 3.36 11.43
N VAL A 75 3.95 3.58 11.04
CA VAL A 75 3.49 3.31 9.66
C VAL A 75 4.21 4.21 8.68
N THR A 76 4.39 5.49 9.02
CA THR A 76 5.13 6.42 8.15
C THR A 76 6.57 5.96 8.02
N ALA A 77 7.25 5.58 9.11
CA ALA A 77 8.63 5.10 9.11
C ALA A 77 8.84 3.80 8.32
N LEU A 78 7.82 2.95 8.18
CA LEU A 78 7.90 1.75 7.35
C LEU A 78 8.01 2.10 5.85
N PHE A 79 7.26 3.12 5.42
CA PHE A 79 7.11 3.44 4.00
C PHE A 79 7.82 4.71 3.54
N LYS A 80 8.14 5.65 4.42
CA LYS A 80 8.69 6.99 4.15
C LYS A 80 9.49 7.49 5.37
N HIS A 81 10.13 8.65 5.25
CA HIS A 81 10.77 9.31 6.39
C HIS A 81 9.74 10.14 7.17
N PRO A 82 9.44 9.83 8.45
CA PRO A 82 8.57 10.67 9.27
C PRO A 82 9.21 12.06 9.40
N LEU A 83 8.40 13.11 9.20
CA LEU A 83 8.85 14.52 9.22
C LEU A 83 9.88 14.93 8.15
N GLY A 84 10.15 14.07 7.15
CA GLY A 84 11.11 14.36 6.09
C GLY A 84 12.59 14.27 6.51
N ILE A 85 12.86 13.81 7.73
CA ILE A 85 14.23 13.67 8.25
C ILE A 85 14.71 12.24 7.94
N PRO A 86 15.84 12.07 7.22
CA PRO A 86 16.38 10.75 6.90
C PRO A 86 17.04 10.14 8.15
N ILE A 87 16.23 9.54 9.02
CA ILE A 87 16.72 8.83 10.21
C ILE A 87 17.31 7.49 9.74
N PRO A 88 18.58 7.18 10.08
CA PRO A 88 19.17 5.87 9.78
C PRO A 88 18.28 4.77 10.41
N HIS A 89 17.91 3.76 9.60
CA HIS A 89 16.95 2.67 9.91
C HIS A 89 15.44 2.94 9.65
N THR A 90 15.06 4.08 9.08
CA THR A 90 13.68 4.31 8.57
C THR A 90 13.59 4.05 7.06
N ALA A 91 12.39 3.81 6.52
CA ALA A 91 12.11 3.44 5.12
C ALA A 91 12.68 2.08 4.65
N ILE A 92 12.60 1.05 5.49
CA ILE A 92 13.15 -0.30 5.24
C ILE A 92 12.67 -0.88 3.90
N ILE A 93 11.39 -0.72 3.56
CA ILE A 93 10.82 -1.27 2.32
C ILE A 93 11.32 -0.51 1.09
N GLN A 94 11.42 0.83 1.14
CA GLN A 94 11.96 1.59 0.00
C GLN A 94 13.43 1.25 -0.23
N LYS A 95 14.21 1.08 0.84
CA LYS A 95 15.65 0.81 0.76
C LYS A 95 15.99 -0.57 0.18
N ARG A 96 15.10 -1.56 0.30
CA ARG A 96 15.30 -2.93 -0.23
C ARG A 96 14.36 -3.27 -1.40
N LYS A 97 13.74 -2.27 -2.02
CA LYS A 97 12.81 -2.49 -3.14
C LYS A 97 13.49 -3.20 -4.31
N ASP A 98 14.75 -2.86 -4.58
CA ASP A 98 15.53 -3.46 -5.66
C ASP A 98 15.84 -4.94 -5.38
N ASP A 99 16.27 -5.27 -4.16
CA ASP A 99 16.48 -6.65 -3.71
C ASP A 99 15.21 -7.50 -3.83
N ILE A 100 14.06 -6.94 -3.45
CA ILE A 100 12.74 -7.58 -3.58
C ILE A 100 12.39 -7.78 -5.06
N GLY A 101 12.71 -6.82 -5.92
CA GLY A 101 12.49 -6.90 -7.36
C GLY A 101 13.32 -7.99 -8.02
N VAL A 102 14.59 -8.12 -7.65
CA VAL A 102 15.47 -9.21 -8.13
C VAL A 102 14.93 -10.56 -7.69
N GLY A 103 14.55 -10.72 -6.42
CA GLY A 103 13.98 -11.98 -5.92
C GLY A 103 12.66 -12.38 -6.60
N LEU A 104 11.76 -11.42 -6.84
CA LEU A 104 10.51 -11.66 -7.55
C LEU A 104 10.75 -12.01 -9.03
N GLY A 105 11.73 -11.37 -9.67
CA GLY A 105 12.13 -11.67 -11.05
C GLY A 105 12.66 -13.10 -11.20
N ALA A 106 13.54 -13.52 -10.28
CA ALA A 106 14.03 -14.90 -10.23
C ALA A 106 12.90 -15.90 -10.02
N PHE A 107 11.97 -15.63 -9.09
CA PHE A 107 10.81 -16.50 -8.86
C PHE A 107 9.91 -16.64 -10.11
N VAL A 108 9.61 -15.53 -10.80
CA VAL A 108 8.79 -15.61 -12.03
C VAL A 108 9.54 -16.36 -13.13
N SER A 109 10.87 -16.15 -13.24
CA SER A 109 11.71 -16.89 -14.18
C SER A 109 11.69 -18.39 -13.91
N ASP A 110 11.91 -18.79 -12.66
CA ASP A 110 12.09 -20.19 -12.28
C ASP A 110 10.79 -20.99 -12.28
N TYR A 111 9.66 -20.35 -11.94
CA TYR A 111 8.38 -21.05 -11.77
C TYR A 111 7.37 -20.81 -12.91
N PHE A 112 7.51 -19.74 -13.71
CA PHE A 112 6.55 -19.42 -14.77
C PHE A 112 7.15 -19.33 -16.19
N LEU A 113 8.46 -19.11 -16.33
CA LEU A 113 9.16 -19.08 -17.63
C LEU A 113 9.92 -20.38 -17.91
N THR A 114 9.28 -21.53 -17.66
CA THR A 114 9.87 -22.81 -18.00
C THR A 114 9.86 -23.05 -19.52
N PRO A 115 10.84 -23.77 -20.09
CA PRO A 115 10.87 -24.11 -21.51
C PRO A 115 9.58 -24.77 -22.01
N GLU A 116 8.95 -25.58 -21.16
CA GLU A 116 7.69 -26.25 -21.41
C GLU A 116 6.53 -25.24 -21.47
N GLY A 117 6.48 -24.26 -20.55
CA GLY A 117 5.44 -23.22 -20.56
C GLY A 117 5.59 -22.22 -21.72
N ILE A 118 6.82 -21.92 -22.13
CA ILE A 118 7.10 -21.04 -23.27
C ILE A 118 6.73 -21.74 -24.59
N SER A 119 7.11 -23.00 -24.77
CA SER A 119 6.81 -23.76 -25.99
C SER A 119 5.30 -23.99 -26.20
N GLU A 120 4.56 -24.25 -25.12
CA GLU A 120 3.10 -24.37 -25.15
C GLU A 120 2.44 -23.03 -25.57
N ARG A 121 2.87 -21.90 -24.99
CA ARG A 121 2.34 -20.58 -25.35
C ARG A 121 2.74 -20.11 -26.75
N LEU A 122 3.94 -20.42 -27.23
CA LEU A 122 4.36 -20.14 -28.60
C LEU A 122 3.56 -20.97 -29.62
N GLY A 123 3.27 -22.23 -29.28
CA GLY A 123 2.43 -23.12 -30.07
C GLY A 123 1.00 -22.59 -30.19
N GLU A 124 0.38 -22.19 -29.07
CA GLU A 124 -0.96 -21.60 -29.07
C GLU A 124 -1.06 -20.28 -29.86
N ALA A 125 0.00 -19.47 -29.85
CA ALA A 125 0.03 -18.18 -30.54
C ALA A 125 0.25 -18.28 -32.07
N HIS A 126 0.48 -19.49 -32.62
CA HIS A 126 0.71 -19.76 -34.06
C HIS A 126 1.71 -18.79 -34.71
N VAL A 127 2.73 -18.39 -33.96
CA VAL A 127 3.66 -17.30 -34.35
C VAL A 127 4.42 -17.66 -35.62
N ALA A 128 4.80 -18.93 -35.77
CA ALA A 128 5.47 -19.44 -36.97
C ALA A 128 4.56 -19.34 -38.22
N GLU A 129 3.27 -19.62 -38.06
CA GLU A 129 2.30 -19.56 -39.16
C GLU A 129 2.02 -18.11 -39.57
N ARG A 130 1.92 -17.19 -38.59
CA ARG A 130 1.78 -15.75 -38.86
C ARG A 130 3.02 -15.15 -39.51
N LEU A 131 4.22 -15.54 -39.09
CA LEU A 131 5.48 -15.13 -39.72
C LEU A 131 5.61 -15.70 -41.13
N GLY A 132 5.21 -16.96 -41.34
CA GLY A 132 5.18 -17.58 -42.66
C GLY A 132 4.21 -16.88 -43.60
N ALA A 133 3.02 -16.53 -43.14
CA ALA A 133 2.05 -15.76 -43.92
C ALA A 133 2.56 -14.35 -44.25
N TRP A 134 3.25 -13.69 -43.32
CA TRP A 134 3.82 -12.36 -43.54
C TRP A 134 4.97 -12.36 -44.55
N LEU A 135 5.84 -13.37 -44.51
CA LEU A 135 6.94 -13.57 -45.46
C LEU A 135 6.46 -14.05 -46.85
N ALA A 136 5.30 -14.69 -46.91
CA ALA A 136 4.69 -15.11 -48.17
C ALA A 136 4.03 -13.95 -48.94
N GLU A 137 3.88 -12.78 -48.30
CA GLU A 137 3.41 -11.57 -48.94
C GLU A 137 4.54 -10.97 -49.81
N PRO A 138 4.37 -10.87 -51.15
CA PRO A 138 5.45 -10.50 -52.06
C PRO A 138 5.95 -9.05 -51.91
N ALA A 139 5.32 -8.23 -51.05
CA ALA A 139 5.79 -6.90 -50.68
C ALA A 139 6.81 -6.92 -49.52
N ASN A 140 6.97 -8.05 -48.82
CA ASN A 140 7.82 -8.19 -47.63
C ASN A 140 9.03 -9.13 -47.85
N ALA A 141 9.20 -9.69 -49.05
CA ALA A 141 10.30 -10.57 -49.44
C ALA A 141 11.33 -9.86 -50.32
#